data_AF-A0A674GWZ6-F1
#
_entry.id   AF-A0A674GWZ6-F1
#
_cell.length_a   1.000
_cell.length_b   1.000
_cell.length_c   1.000
_cell.angle_alpha   90.00
_cell.angle_beta   90.00
_cell.angle_gamma   90.00
#
_symmetry.space_group_name_H-M   'P 1'
#
loop_
_entity.id
_entity.type
_entity.pdbx_description
1 polymer ?
#
loop_
_entity_poly.entity_id
_entity_poly.type
_entity_poly.pdbx_seq_one_letter_code
_entity_poly.pdbx_strand_id
1 'polypeptide(L)'
;MSRPGPAPGPRLAGAAPRGARGRRAGTASAGGGRSARSGRRRRRGREAAAGGDARPGAAAPGAALRRVPPRSAPRVIPAPRRIGRRGSLGRSRMAAPGGAASCEDFAEFQELLRVMRTIDDRIVHELNTTIPTASFVGKVDPGQTCRELYESLMDAHTNRERIIKNCISQTSAVVKTLKEEREKAHEDAALLKQLRKEQTKLKLMQSELNVEEVVNDRSWKVFNERCRIHYKPPKSQ
;
A
#
# COMPACT_ATOMS: atom_id res chain seq x y z
N MET A 1 -42.55 71.24 33.33
CA MET A 1 -42.22 70.37 34.48
C MET A 1 -41.00 69.55 34.12
N SER A 2 -39.82 70.13 34.30
CA SER A 2 -38.54 69.55 33.88
C SER A 2 -37.86 68.95 35.11
N ARG A 3 -37.53 67.66 35.05
CA ARG A 3 -36.87 66.92 36.13
C ARG A 3 -35.36 67.28 36.20
N PRO A 4 -34.78 67.40 37.40
CA PRO A 4 -33.35 67.63 37.59
C PRO A 4 -32.54 66.32 37.57
N GLY A 5 -31.29 66.40 37.10
CA GLY A 5 -30.26 65.35 37.20
C GLY A 5 -29.64 65.24 38.61
N PRO A 6 -28.73 64.28 38.83
CA PRO A 6 -27.30 64.60 39.08
C PRO A 6 -26.36 63.47 38.56
N ALA A 7 -25.03 63.49 38.63
CA ALA A 7 -23.91 64.44 38.55
C ALA A 7 -22.66 63.53 38.32
N PRO A 8 -21.55 64.01 37.73
CA PRO A 8 -20.41 63.17 37.35
C PRO A 8 -19.26 63.18 38.38
N GLY A 9 -18.44 62.11 38.38
CA GLY A 9 -17.06 62.11 38.89
C GLY A 9 -16.55 60.72 39.33
N PRO A 10 -15.23 60.51 39.58
CA PRO A 10 -14.06 61.13 38.97
C PRO A 10 -13.02 60.10 38.44
N ARG A 11 -12.10 60.57 37.58
CA ARG A 11 -10.80 59.94 37.26
C ARG A 11 -9.73 60.46 38.22
N LEU A 12 -8.74 59.63 38.58
CA LEU A 12 -7.32 59.91 38.94
C LEU A 12 -6.70 58.54 39.37
N ALA A 13 -5.73 57.95 38.67
CA ALA A 13 -4.28 58.22 38.59
C ALA A 13 -3.42 57.43 39.62
N GLY A 14 -2.44 56.67 39.11
CA GLY A 14 -1.10 56.54 39.70
C GLY A 14 -0.76 55.30 40.55
N ALA A 15 0.17 54.48 40.04
CA ALA A 15 1.47 54.15 40.66
C ALA A 15 1.88 52.66 40.58
N ALA A 16 2.94 52.39 39.80
CA ALA A 16 3.91 51.31 40.05
C ALA A 16 4.96 51.79 41.07
N PRO A 17 5.76 50.90 41.72
CA PRO A 17 7.12 50.65 41.17
C PRO A 17 7.81 49.29 41.51
N ARG A 18 8.81 48.93 40.66
CA ARG A 18 10.19 48.36 40.90
C ARG A 18 10.38 47.06 41.72
N GLY A 19 11.30 46.12 41.42
CA GLY A 19 12.43 45.99 40.49
C GLY A 19 12.89 44.51 40.46
N ALA A 20 13.42 43.93 39.37
CA ALA A 20 14.78 44.04 38.81
C ALA A 20 15.92 43.39 39.66
N ARG A 21 16.48 42.26 39.19
CA ARG A 21 17.93 42.06 38.91
C ARG A 21 18.25 40.62 38.45
N GLY A 22 19.07 40.51 37.41
CA GLY A 22 19.67 39.25 36.96
C GLY A 22 20.17 39.24 35.52
N ARG A 23 21.11 40.13 35.16
CA ARG A 23 21.91 40.03 33.92
C ARG A 23 23.29 39.46 34.26
N ARG A 24 23.82 38.56 33.43
CA ARG A 24 25.24 38.53 33.05
C ARG A 24 25.38 38.20 31.57
N ALA A 25 26.23 39.00 30.93
CA ALA A 25 26.72 38.90 29.55
C ALA A 25 27.78 37.80 29.43
N GLY A 26 27.87 37.12 28.29
CA GLY A 26 28.87 37.32 27.23
C GLY A 26 29.34 35.91 26.82
N THR A 27 29.63 35.56 25.57
CA THR A 27 30.46 36.22 24.57
C THR A 27 30.13 35.72 23.16
N ALA A 28 30.48 36.54 22.17
CA ALA A 28 30.42 36.23 20.74
C ALA A 28 31.57 35.30 20.30
N SER A 29 31.31 34.43 19.32
CA SER A 29 32.33 34.05 18.34
C SER A 29 31.71 33.60 17.02
N ALA A 30 32.34 34.10 15.98
CA ALA A 30 32.06 33.95 14.57
C ALA A 30 32.36 32.54 14.04
N GLY A 31 31.86 32.22 12.84
CA GLY A 31 32.37 31.10 12.05
C GLY A 31 31.36 30.57 11.04
N GLY A 32 31.54 30.92 9.76
CA GLY A 32 30.67 30.53 8.67
C GLY A 32 30.68 29.03 8.33
N GLY A 33 29.61 28.59 7.66
CA GLY A 33 29.48 27.26 7.08
C GLY A 33 28.79 27.32 5.73
N ARG A 34 29.55 27.61 4.67
CA ARG A 34 29.21 27.25 3.28
C ARG A 34 30.09 26.08 2.85
N SER A 35 29.58 25.36 1.85
CA SER A 35 30.25 24.38 0.99
C SER A 35 30.16 22.90 1.36
N ALA A 36 29.14 22.27 0.75
CA ALA A 36 29.27 21.14 -0.16
C ALA A 36 30.61 20.38 -0.14
N ARG A 37 30.58 19.14 0.36
CA ARG A 37 31.62 18.15 0.11
C ARG A 37 31.28 17.30 -1.09
N SER A 38 32.02 17.57 -2.16
CA SER A 38 32.26 16.69 -3.30
C SER A 38 33.14 15.51 -2.87
N GLY A 39 32.60 14.29 -2.93
CA GLY A 39 33.34 13.05 -2.71
C GLY A 39 33.69 12.38 -4.03
N ARG A 40 34.83 12.75 -4.62
CA ARG A 40 35.48 12.05 -5.74
C ARG A 40 35.73 10.58 -5.37
N ARG A 41 35.03 9.62 -6.00
CA ARG A 41 35.50 8.23 -6.06
C ARG A 41 36.37 8.05 -7.30
N ARG A 42 37.60 7.65 -7.03
CA ARG A 42 38.71 7.47 -7.97
C ARG A 42 38.42 6.33 -8.94
N ARG A 43 38.67 6.60 -10.22
CA ARG A 43 39.00 5.60 -11.25
C ARG A 43 40.19 4.75 -10.79
N ARG A 44 40.08 3.44 -10.89
CA ARG A 44 41.21 2.55 -11.18
C ARG A 44 40.79 1.67 -12.34
N GLY A 45 41.22 2.06 -13.53
CA GLY A 45 41.42 1.12 -14.62
C GLY A 45 42.71 0.33 -14.35
N ARG A 46 42.72 -0.94 -14.74
CA ARG A 46 43.95 -1.67 -15.00
C ARG A 46 43.67 -2.61 -16.17
N GLU A 47 44.36 -2.33 -17.27
CA GLU A 47 44.45 -3.15 -18.48
C GLU A 47 45.42 -4.33 -18.30
N ALA A 48 45.18 -5.35 -19.12
CA ALA A 48 46.09 -6.21 -19.88
C ALA A 48 47.08 -7.18 -19.19
N ALA A 49 46.90 -8.47 -19.51
CA ALA A 49 47.90 -9.43 -20.05
C ALA A 49 47.13 -10.74 -20.36
N ALA A 50 46.99 -11.27 -21.58
CA ALA A 50 47.95 -11.76 -22.58
C ALA A 50 48.70 -13.06 -22.17
N GLY A 51 48.56 -14.10 -23.02
CA GLY A 51 49.29 -15.38 -23.02
C GLY A 51 48.53 -16.51 -22.31
N GLY A 52 48.14 -17.64 -22.92
CA GLY A 52 48.65 -18.34 -24.10
C GLY A 52 49.25 -19.65 -23.62
N ASP A 53 48.58 -20.79 -23.86
CA ASP A 53 49.28 -22.05 -24.15
C ASP A 53 48.30 -23.12 -24.67
N ALA A 54 48.67 -23.66 -25.83
CA ALA A 54 48.03 -24.78 -26.49
C ALA A 54 49.11 -25.84 -26.66
N ARG A 55 48.85 -27.10 -26.29
CA ARG A 55 49.33 -28.32 -26.99
C ARG A 55 48.92 -29.64 -26.30
N PRO A 56 49.06 -30.82 -26.96
CA PRO A 56 47.92 -31.72 -27.18
C PRO A 56 48.17 -33.19 -26.76
N GLY A 57 47.18 -34.05 -27.00
CA GLY A 57 47.43 -35.41 -27.50
C GLY A 57 47.31 -36.56 -26.49
N ALA A 58 46.25 -37.35 -26.61
CA ALA A 58 46.32 -38.80 -26.47
C ALA A 58 45.19 -39.42 -27.30
N ALA A 59 45.55 -40.33 -28.21
CA ALA A 59 44.67 -40.96 -29.18
C ALA A 59 44.37 -42.42 -28.81
N ALA A 60 43.11 -42.81 -29.07
CA ALA A 60 42.61 -44.12 -29.53
C ALA A 60 42.62 -45.33 -28.57
N PRO A 61 41.95 -46.46 -28.90
CA PRO A 61 40.81 -46.72 -29.79
C PRO A 61 39.67 -47.53 -29.12
N GLY A 62 38.52 -47.67 -29.79
CA GLY A 62 37.49 -48.63 -29.37
C GLY A 62 36.20 -48.57 -30.17
N ALA A 63 36.21 -49.16 -31.37
CA ALA A 63 35.04 -49.31 -32.23
C ALA A 63 34.06 -50.36 -31.67
N ALA A 64 32.78 -50.00 -31.53
CA ALA A 64 31.69 -50.96 -31.44
C ALA A 64 30.44 -50.38 -32.11
N LEU A 65 30.25 -50.76 -33.38
CA LEU A 65 29.03 -50.60 -34.16
C LEU A 65 27.87 -51.30 -33.43
N ARG A 66 26.96 -50.53 -32.84
CA ARG A 66 25.65 -51.04 -32.41
C ARG A 66 24.61 -50.80 -33.49
N ARG A 67 24.06 -51.91 -33.96
CA ARG A 67 23.02 -52.03 -34.99
C ARG A 67 21.75 -51.27 -34.61
N VAL A 68 21.22 -50.53 -35.58
CA VAL A 68 19.90 -49.89 -35.54
C VAL A 68 18.82 -50.95 -35.85
N PRO A 69 17.80 -51.15 -34.99
CA PRO A 69 16.67 -52.04 -35.31
C PRO A 69 15.69 -51.38 -36.29
N PRO A 70 14.99 -52.17 -37.14
CA PRO A 70 14.12 -51.64 -38.18
C PRO A 70 12.79 -51.08 -37.65
N ARG A 71 12.28 -50.10 -38.40
CA ARG A 71 11.02 -49.38 -38.23
C ARG A 71 9.82 -50.32 -38.15
N SER A 72 9.10 -50.27 -37.03
CA SER A 72 7.72 -50.75 -36.92
C SER A 72 6.72 -49.70 -37.43
N ALA A 73 5.74 -50.16 -38.21
CA ALA A 73 4.73 -49.40 -38.94
C ALA A 73 3.87 -48.43 -38.09
N PRO A 74 3.29 -47.38 -38.69
CA PRO A 74 2.45 -46.42 -37.97
C PRO A 74 1.11 -47.07 -37.59
N ARG A 75 0.80 -47.06 -36.29
CA ARG A 75 -0.55 -47.33 -35.79
C ARG A 75 -1.45 -46.16 -36.18
N VAL A 76 -2.54 -46.45 -36.90
CA VAL A 76 -3.63 -45.52 -37.19
C VAL A 76 -4.28 -45.11 -35.87
N ILE A 77 -4.13 -43.83 -35.50
CA ILE A 77 -4.81 -43.22 -34.36
C ILE A 77 -6.19 -42.75 -34.86
N PRO A 78 -7.32 -43.19 -34.29
CA PRO A 78 -8.63 -42.66 -34.67
C PRO A 78 -8.75 -41.20 -34.22
N ALA A 79 -9.30 -40.37 -35.10
CA ALA A 79 -9.49 -38.93 -34.89
C ALA A 79 -10.31 -38.63 -33.62
N PRO A 80 -9.96 -37.58 -32.85
CA PRO A 80 -10.80 -37.15 -31.74
C PRO A 80 -12.10 -36.55 -32.27
N ARG A 81 -13.22 -37.05 -31.73
CA ARG A 81 -14.57 -36.51 -31.96
C ARG A 81 -14.60 -35.02 -31.61
N ARG A 82 -15.20 -34.21 -32.48
CA ARG A 82 -15.51 -32.79 -32.23
C ARG A 82 -16.44 -32.68 -31.02
N ILE A 83 -15.87 -32.35 -29.85
CA ILE A 83 -16.65 -31.82 -28.73
C ILE A 83 -16.88 -30.35 -29.03
N GLY A 84 -18.15 -29.99 -29.23
CA GLY A 84 -18.58 -28.61 -29.46
C GLY A 84 -18.05 -27.70 -28.36
N ARG A 85 -17.36 -26.63 -28.77
CA ARG A 85 -16.99 -25.50 -27.92
C ARG A 85 -18.26 -24.84 -27.37
N ARG A 86 -18.67 -25.21 -26.16
CA ARG A 86 -19.39 -24.28 -25.28
C ARG A 86 -18.36 -23.27 -24.78
N GLY A 87 -18.25 -22.16 -25.48
CA GLY A 87 -17.50 -21.00 -25.01
C GLY A 87 -18.27 -20.31 -23.89
N SER A 88 -18.16 -20.83 -22.67
CA SER A 88 -18.47 -20.07 -21.46
C SER A 88 -17.15 -19.67 -20.81
N LEU A 89 -16.52 -18.63 -21.32
CA LEU A 89 -15.49 -17.92 -20.56
C LEU A 89 -16.24 -17.11 -19.51
N GLY A 90 -16.45 -17.75 -18.36
CA GLY A 90 -16.85 -17.08 -17.15
C GLY A 90 -15.80 -16.04 -16.81
N ARG A 91 -16.12 -14.76 -17.04
CA ARG A 91 -15.60 -13.68 -16.22
C ARG A 91 -16.10 -13.98 -14.81
N SER A 92 -15.25 -14.60 -14.00
CA SER A 92 -15.44 -14.63 -12.55
C SER A 92 -15.30 -13.20 -12.04
N ARG A 93 -16.38 -12.44 -12.16
CA ARG A 93 -16.59 -11.19 -11.43
C ARG A 93 -16.55 -11.62 -9.97
N MET A 94 -15.40 -11.41 -9.32
CA MET A 94 -15.27 -11.68 -7.88
C MET A 94 -16.36 -10.86 -7.20
N ALA A 95 -17.38 -11.55 -6.69
CA ALA A 95 -18.45 -10.95 -5.93
C ALA A 95 -17.80 -10.36 -4.67
N ALA A 96 -17.86 -9.04 -4.54
CA ALA A 96 -17.49 -8.36 -3.31
C ALA A 96 -18.37 -8.94 -2.17
N PRO A 97 -17.81 -9.32 -1.02
CA PRO A 97 -18.63 -9.71 0.12
C PRO A 97 -19.44 -8.48 0.54
N GLY A 98 -20.75 -8.50 0.29
CA GLY A 98 -21.69 -7.46 0.69
C GLY A 98 -22.16 -7.59 2.14
N GLY A 99 -21.37 -8.22 3.01
CA GLY A 99 -21.65 -8.26 4.44
C GLY A 99 -21.39 -6.88 5.03
N ALA A 100 -22.36 -6.33 5.75
CA ALA A 100 -22.14 -5.12 6.54
C ALA A 100 -20.94 -5.36 7.47
N ALA A 101 -19.94 -4.48 7.42
CA ALA A 101 -18.75 -4.62 8.26
C ALA A 101 -19.14 -4.50 9.74
N SER A 102 -19.04 -5.60 10.49
CA SER A 102 -19.09 -5.57 11.95
C SER A 102 -17.79 -4.97 12.47
N CYS A 103 -17.88 -3.86 13.22
CA CYS A 103 -16.72 -3.24 13.88
C CYS A 103 -16.56 -3.70 15.34
N GLU A 104 -17.36 -4.67 15.76
CA GLU A 104 -17.40 -5.18 17.14
C GLU A 104 -16.19 -6.07 17.42
N ASP A 105 -15.96 -7.06 16.56
CA ASP A 105 -14.83 -7.98 16.62
C ASP A 105 -13.74 -7.58 15.62
N PHE A 106 -12.52 -7.37 16.14
CA PHE A 106 -11.37 -7.04 15.31
C PHE A 106 -10.95 -8.20 14.39
N ALA A 107 -11.15 -9.46 14.79
CA ALA A 107 -10.80 -10.62 13.98
C ALA A 107 -11.68 -10.71 12.73
N GLU A 108 -12.99 -10.48 12.87
CA GLU A 108 -13.93 -10.43 11.75
C GLU A 108 -13.61 -9.27 10.81
N PHE A 109 -13.34 -8.09 11.36
CA PHE A 109 -12.91 -6.92 10.60
C PHE A 109 -11.64 -7.20 9.79
N GLN A 110 -10.65 -7.87 10.39
CA GLN A 110 -9.41 -8.22 9.71
C GLN A 110 -9.63 -9.23 8.57
N GLU A 111 -10.48 -10.25 8.78
CA GLU A 111 -10.81 -11.23 7.73
C GLU A 111 -11.56 -10.56 6.57
N LEU A 112 -12.48 -9.63 6.87
CA LEU A 112 -13.14 -8.84 5.85
C LEU A 112 -12.13 -8.07 4.99
N LEU A 113 -11.18 -7.35 5.61
CA LEU A 113 -10.15 -6.62 4.88
C LEU A 113 -9.25 -7.55 4.07
N ARG A 114 -8.90 -8.73 4.61
CA ARG A 114 -8.14 -9.75 3.88
C ARG A 114 -8.87 -10.18 2.60
N VAL A 115 -10.16 -10.50 2.68
CA VAL A 115 -10.95 -10.89 1.51
C VAL A 115 -11.08 -9.74 0.51
N MET A 116 -11.29 -8.52 0.99
CA MET A 116 -11.37 -7.34 0.12
C MET A 116 -10.05 -7.01 -0.59
N ARG A 117 -8.89 -7.37 -0.02
CA ARG A 117 -7.54 -7.18 -0.60
C ARG A 117 -7.15 -8.22 -1.66
N THR A 118 -8.01 -9.19 -1.94
CA THR A 118 -7.75 -10.21 -2.98
C THR A 118 -7.53 -9.65 -4.38
N ILE A 119 -8.12 -8.49 -4.70
CA ILE A 119 -7.88 -7.78 -5.97
C ILE A 119 -6.42 -7.29 -6.08
N ASP A 120 -5.88 -6.73 -5.01
CA ASP A 120 -4.50 -6.24 -4.93
C ASP A 120 -3.50 -7.39 -4.95
N ASP A 121 -3.77 -8.47 -4.21
CA ASP A 121 -2.88 -9.65 -4.18
C ASP A 121 -2.74 -10.30 -5.55
N ARG A 122 -3.79 -10.25 -6.36
CA ARG A 122 -3.84 -10.88 -7.68
C ARG A 122 -3.44 -9.95 -8.82
N ILE A 123 -3.34 -8.64 -8.59
CA ILE A 123 -3.11 -7.64 -9.64
C ILE A 123 -1.89 -7.96 -10.53
N VAL A 124 -0.80 -8.42 -9.92
CA VAL A 124 0.43 -8.78 -10.66
C VAL A 124 0.18 -9.97 -11.58
N HIS A 125 -0.53 -11.00 -11.10
CA HIS A 125 -0.84 -12.18 -11.89
C HIS A 125 -1.84 -11.85 -12.99
N GLU A 126 -2.89 -11.09 -12.66
CA GLU A 126 -3.91 -10.62 -13.59
C GLU A 126 -3.25 -9.84 -14.73
N LEU A 127 -2.45 -8.80 -14.42
CA LEU A 127 -1.78 -7.99 -15.43
C LEU A 127 -0.76 -8.78 -16.27
N ASN A 128 -0.01 -9.70 -15.66
CA ASN A 128 0.95 -10.53 -16.39
C ASN A 128 0.29 -11.52 -17.36
N THR A 129 -0.94 -11.96 -17.07
CA THR A 129 -1.66 -12.93 -17.90
C THR A 129 -2.62 -12.24 -18.89
N THR A 130 -3.14 -11.06 -18.56
CA THR A 130 -4.15 -10.33 -19.35
C THR A 130 -3.58 -9.24 -20.25
N ILE A 131 -2.42 -8.65 -19.92
CA ILE A 131 -1.67 -7.76 -20.82
C ILE A 131 -0.54 -8.58 -21.42
N PRO A 132 -0.78 -9.22 -22.58
CA PRO A 132 0.22 -10.10 -23.14
C PRO A 132 1.33 -9.25 -23.75
N THR A 133 2.58 -9.69 -23.59
CA THR A 133 3.64 -9.30 -24.52
C THR A 133 3.25 -9.73 -25.94
N ALA A 134 3.87 -9.11 -26.95
CA ALA A 134 3.51 -9.07 -28.39
C ALA A 134 3.05 -10.37 -29.11
N SER A 135 2.97 -11.52 -28.44
CA SER A 135 2.61 -12.83 -28.96
C SER A 135 1.12 -13.21 -28.89
N PHE A 136 0.24 -12.43 -28.23
CA PHE A 136 -1.23 -12.70 -28.17
C PHE A 136 -2.08 -11.60 -28.83
N VAL A 137 -1.60 -11.06 -29.96
CA VAL A 137 -2.37 -10.11 -30.76
C VAL A 137 -3.67 -10.76 -31.22
N GLY A 138 -4.83 -10.20 -30.79
CA GLY A 138 -6.14 -10.53 -31.35
C GLY A 138 -7.19 -11.16 -30.43
N LYS A 139 -6.97 -11.30 -29.11
CA LYS A 139 -7.99 -11.87 -28.20
C LYS A 139 -8.45 -10.96 -27.05
N VAL A 140 -7.67 -9.97 -26.66
CA VAL A 140 -7.97 -9.06 -25.53
C VAL A 140 -7.49 -7.66 -25.90
N ASP A 141 -8.32 -6.64 -25.68
CA ASP A 141 -7.92 -5.24 -25.79
C ASP A 141 -7.24 -4.79 -24.48
N PRO A 142 -5.92 -4.48 -24.50
CA PRO A 142 -5.22 -4.02 -23.31
C PRO A 142 -5.75 -2.70 -22.76
N GLY A 143 -6.26 -1.81 -23.64
CA GLY A 143 -6.79 -0.50 -23.22
C GLY A 143 -8.04 -0.65 -22.37
N GLN A 144 -9.02 -1.40 -22.86
CA GLN A 144 -10.25 -1.71 -22.14
C GLN A 144 -9.97 -2.49 -20.84
N THR A 145 -9.05 -3.45 -20.85
CA THR A 145 -8.70 -4.23 -19.65
C THR A 145 -8.07 -3.36 -18.57
N CYS A 146 -7.14 -2.48 -18.94
CA CYS A 146 -6.53 -1.53 -18.01
C CYS A 146 -7.56 -0.53 -17.45
N ARG A 147 -8.54 -0.11 -18.26
CA ARG A 147 -9.63 0.74 -17.77
C ARG A 147 -10.51 0.03 -16.74
N GLU A 148 -10.97 -1.18 -17.05
CA GLU A 148 -11.81 -1.97 -16.14
C GLU A 148 -11.09 -2.26 -14.82
N LEU A 149 -9.79 -2.59 -14.89
CA LEU A 149 -8.97 -2.80 -13.70
C LEU A 149 -8.80 -1.51 -12.90
N TYR A 150 -8.59 -0.37 -13.55
CA TYR A 150 -8.50 0.94 -12.89
C TYR A 150 -9.77 1.25 -12.08
N GLU A 151 -10.94 1.14 -12.73
CA GLU A 151 -12.24 1.40 -12.09
C GLU A 151 -12.44 0.44 -10.90
N SER A 152 -12.15 -0.85 -11.09
CA SER A 152 -12.28 -1.84 -10.02
C SER A 152 -11.31 -1.63 -8.85
N LEU A 153 -10.07 -1.20 -9.10
CA LEU A 153 -9.10 -0.88 -8.04
C LEU A 153 -9.54 0.36 -7.27
N MET A 154 -9.91 1.43 -7.98
CA MET A 154 -10.37 2.67 -7.37
C MET A 154 -11.58 2.45 -6.45
N ASP A 155 -12.56 1.70 -6.93
CA ASP A 155 -13.75 1.34 -6.15
C ASP A 155 -13.38 0.51 -4.93
N ALA A 156 -12.49 -0.48 -5.08
CA ALA A 156 -12.04 -1.33 -3.98
C ALA A 156 -11.29 -0.52 -2.91
N HIS A 157 -10.34 0.32 -3.29
CA HIS A 157 -9.58 1.19 -2.38
C HIS A 157 -10.49 2.15 -1.63
N THR A 158 -11.36 2.87 -2.36
CA THR A 158 -12.32 3.80 -1.76
C THR A 158 -13.28 3.08 -0.81
N ASN A 159 -13.72 1.88 -1.18
CA ASN A 159 -14.62 1.09 -0.35
C ASN A 159 -13.95 0.62 0.94
N ARG A 160 -12.73 0.08 0.86
CA ARG A 160 -11.95 -0.35 2.03
C ARG A 160 -11.63 0.83 2.95
N GLU A 161 -11.16 1.94 2.41
CA GLU A 161 -10.84 3.13 3.20
C GLU A 161 -12.06 3.63 3.99
N ARG A 162 -13.23 3.65 3.35
CA ARG A 162 -14.49 4.01 4.01
C ARG A 162 -14.82 3.08 5.17
N ILE A 163 -14.71 1.76 4.96
CA ILE A 163 -14.98 0.75 6.00
C ILE A 163 -14.02 0.93 7.18
N ILE A 164 -12.72 1.09 6.91
CA ILE A 164 -11.70 1.29 7.95
C ILE A 164 -12.00 2.56 8.76
N LYS A 165 -12.26 3.69 8.09
CA LYS A 165 -12.59 4.96 8.76
C LYS A 165 -13.87 4.88 9.58
N ASN A 166 -14.89 4.17 9.09
CA ASN A 166 -16.14 3.96 9.82
C ASN A 166 -15.89 3.18 11.11
N CYS A 167 -15.13 2.08 11.08
CA CYS A 167 -14.83 1.30 12.28
C CYS A 167 -13.94 2.05 13.28
N ILE A 168 -12.98 2.85 12.80
CA ILE A 168 -12.19 3.75 13.67
C ILE A 168 -13.11 4.77 14.35
N SER A 169 -14.04 5.38 13.60
CA SER A 169 -14.99 6.35 14.14
C SER A 169 -15.87 5.73 15.23
N GLN A 170 -16.50 4.58 14.94
CA GLN A 170 -17.34 3.85 15.90
C GLN A 170 -16.56 3.47 17.17
N THR A 171 -15.40 2.84 17.03
CA THR A 171 -14.59 2.43 18.18
C THR A 171 -14.07 3.64 18.96
N SER A 172 -13.73 4.74 18.27
CA SER A 172 -13.31 5.97 18.95
C SER A 172 -14.43 6.59 19.77
N ALA A 173 -15.69 6.50 19.32
CA ALA A 173 -16.84 6.96 20.07
C ALA A 173 -17.02 6.13 21.35
N VAL A 174 -16.93 4.81 21.26
CA VAL A 174 -16.99 3.90 22.43
C VAL A 174 -15.85 4.18 23.42
N VAL A 175 -14.63 4.40 22.94
CA VAL A 175 -13.50 4.77 23.82
C VAL A 175 -13.75 6.12 24.50
N LYS A 176 -14.40 7.08 23.84
CA LYS A 176 -14.75 8.37 24.45
C LYS A 176 -15.79 8.20 25.55
N THR A 177 -16.89 7.48 25.30
CA THR A 177 -17.93 7.25 26.31
C THR A 177 -17.38 6.51 27.52
N LEU A 178 -16.58 5.46 27.33
CA LEU A 178 -15.94 4.72 28.43
C LEU A 178 -14.94 5.56 29.24
N LYS A 179 -14.31 6.57 28.62
CA LYS A 179 -13.45 7.52 29.36
C LYS A 179 -14.30 8.41 30.26
N GLU A 180 -15.40 8.97 29.74
CA GLU A 180 -16.32 9.83 30.49
C GLU A 180 -17.00 9.08 31.65
N GLU A 181 -17.35 7.81 31.46
CA GLU A 181 -17.90 6.95 32.52
C GLU A 181 -16.88 6.69 33.62
N ARG A 182 -15.62 6.42 33.26
CA ARG A 182 -14.54 6.20 34.24
C ARG A 182 -14.16 7.46 35.01
N GLU A 183 -14.38 8.65 34.46
CA GLU A 183 -14.23 9.91 35.20
C GLU A 183 -15.31 10.08 36.28
N LYS A 184 -16.47 9.44 36.12
CA LYS A 184 -17.55 9.46 37.13
C LYS A 184 -17.41 8.33 38.15
N ALA A 185 -16.84 7.20 37.74
CA ALA A 185 -16.65 6.00 38.57
C ALA A 185 -15.18 5.55 38.58
N HIS A 186 -14.33 6.26 39.34
CA HIS A 186 -12.88 6.09 39.33
C HIS A 186 -12.36 4.71 39.78
N GLU A 187 -13.12 3.98 40.60
CA GLU A 187 -12.70 2.71 41.21
C GLU A 187 -13.25 1.45 40.51
N ASP A 188 -14.02 1.62 39.43
CA ASP A 188 -14.57 0.47 38.71
C ASP A 188 -13.50 -0.24 37.85
N ALA A 189 -12.99 -1.34 38.39
CA ALA A 189 -12.00 -2.18 37.72
C ALA A 189 -12.54 -2.82 36.43
N ALA A 190 -13.86 -3.03 36.29
CA ALA A 190 -14.47 -3.56 35.08
C ALA A 190 -14.44 -2.52 33.96
N LEU A 191 -14.80 -1.25 34.25
CA LEU A 191 -14.68 -0.15 33.30
C LEU A 191 -13.24 0.05 32.83
N LEU A 192 -12.26 -0.05 33.72
CA LEU A 192 -10.84 0.05 33.34
C LEU A 192 -10.42 -1.07 32.38
N LYS A 193 -10.86 -2.31 32.63
CA LYS A 193 -10.57 -3.46 31.77
C LYS A 193 -11.21 -3.28 30.40
N GLN A 194 -12.46 -2.84 30.34
CA GLN A 194 -13.16 -2.58 29.08
C GLN A 194 -12.51 -1.44 28.29
N LEU A 195 -12.16 -0.33 28.95
CA LEU A 195 -11.48 0.79 28.32
C LEU A 195 -10.15 0.37 27.69
N ARG A 196 -9.34 -0.46 28.37
CA ARG A 196 -8.07 -0.97 27.82
C ARG A 196 -8.27 -1.88 26.59
N LYS A 197 -9.33 -2.69 26.58
CA LYS A 197 -9.69 -3.53 25.43
C LYS A 197 -10.05 -2.66 24.23
N GLU A 198 -10.97 -1.72 24.40
CA GLU A 198 -11.43 -0.82 23.34
C GLU A 198 -10.31 0.10 22.84
N GLN A 199 -9.42 0.57 23.72
CA GLN A 199 -8.23 1.32 23.32
C GLN A 199 -7.25 0.49 22.48
N THR A 200 -7.04 -0.78 22.84
CA THR A 200 -6.21 -1.69 22.05
C THR A 200 -6.85 -1.96 20.69
N LYS A 201 -8.17 -2.21 20.66
CA LYS A 201 -8.94 -2.37 19.43
C LYS A 201 -8.80 -1.16 18.51
N LEU A 202 -8.96 0.05 19.05
CA LEU A 202 -8.80 1.29 18.30
C LEU A 202 -7.40 1.41 17.66
N LYS A 203 -6.34 1.10 18.42
CA LYS A 203 -4.96 1.12 17.90
C LYS A 203 -4.76 0.13 16.75
N LEU A 204 -5.31 -1.08 16.89
CA LEU A 204 -5.25 -2.10 15.85
C LEU A 204 -5.98 -1.64 14.58
N MET A 205 -7.19 -1.10 14.71
CA MET A 205 -7.94 -0.54 13.57
C MET A 205 -7.22 0.64 12.90
N GLN A 206 -6.58 1.52 13.68
CA GLN A 206 -5.76 2.60 13.13
C GLN A 206 -4.56 2.07 12.34
N SER A 207 -3.94 0.97 12.79
CA SER A 207 -2.83 0.36 12.05
C SER A 207 -3.24 -0.20 10.69
N GLU A 208 -4.52 -0.56 10.50
CA GLU A 208 -5.03 -1.02 9.19
C GLU A 208 -5.07 0.11 8.14
N LEU A 209 -5.14 1.40 8.54
CA LEU A 209 -4.97 2.51 7.59
C LEU A 209 -3.55 2.53 6.99
N ASN A 210 -2.54 2.26 7.82
CA ASN A 210 -1.16 2.21 7.35
C ASN A 210 -0.94 1.01 6.40
N VAL A 211 -1.56 -0.14 6.71
CA VAL A 211 -1.53 -1.31 5.83
C VAL A 211 -2.23 -1.00 4.51
N GLU A 212 -3.39 -0.32 4.55
CA GLU A 212 -4.14 0.05 3.35
C GLU A 212 -3.35 0.99 2.45
N GLU A 213 -2.63 1.98 3.00
CA GLU A 213 -1.76 2.87 2.24
C GLU A 213 -0.68 2.09 1.47
N VAL A 214 0.02 1.19 2.16
CA VAL A 214 1.09 0.37 1.53
C VAL A 214 0.54 -0.55 0.44
N VAL A 215 -0.63 -1.16 0.67
CA VAL A 215 -1.29 -2.03 -0.32
C VAL A 215 -1.71 -1.21 -1.55
N ASN A 216 -2.33 -0.04 -1.32
CA ASN A 216 -2.77 0.88 -2.35
C ASN A 216 -1.59 1.34 -3.24
N ASP A 217 -0.50 1.79 -2.63
CA ASP A 217 0.71 2.23 -3.33
C ASP A 217 1.32 1.13 -4.19
N ARG A 218 1.41 -0.10 -3.65
CA ARG A 218 1.92 -1.26 -4.38
C ARG A 218 1.07 -1.56 -5.60
N SER A 219 -0.25 -1.60 -5.44
CA SER A 219 -1.18 -1.89 -6.54
C SER A 219 -1.12 -0.81 -7.62
N TRP A 220 -1.12 0.47 -7.24
CA TRP A 220 -1.00 1.57 -8.19
C TRP A 220 0.31 1.56 -8.94
N LYS A 221 1.41 1.23 -8.28
CA LYS A 221 2.71 1.12 -8.94
C LYS A 221 2.69 0.05 -10.03
N VAL A 222 2.22 -1.16 -9.71
CA VAL A 222 2.13 -2.26 -10.68
C VAL A 222 1.18 -1.90 -11.83
N PHE A 223 0.03 -1.31 -11.51
CA PHE A 223 -0.92 -0.81 -12.49
C PHE A 223 -0.26 0.18 -13.45
N ASN A 224 0.37 1.23 -12.93
CA ASN A 224 0.99 2.27 -13.74
C ASN A 224 2.14 1.73 -14.59
N GLU A 225 2.97 0.83 -14.07
CA GLU A 225 4.08 0.23 -14.82
C GLU A 225 3.58 -0.56 -16.04
N ARG A 226 2.47 -1.29 -15.91
CA ARG A 226 1.93 -2.16 -16.97
C ARG A 226 0.91 -1.49 -17.88
N CYS A 227 0.11 -0.58 -17.36
CA CYS A 227 -1.00 0.04 -18.09
C CYS A 227 -0.69 1.42 -18.67
N ARG A 228 0.43 2.07 -18.34
CA ARG A 228 0.75 3.46 -18.76
C ARG A 228 0.64 3.75 -20.27
N ILE A 229 0.91 2.75 -21.12
CA ILE A 229 0.82 2.91 -22.59
C ILE A 229 -0.57 2.60 -23.15
N HIS A 230 -1.41 1.91 -22.37
CA HIS A 230 -2.71 1.39 -22.79
C HIS A 230 -3.88 2.23 -22.27
N TYR A 231 -3.73 2.82 -21.07
CA TYR A 231 -4.76 3.62 -20.45
C TYR A 231 -4.14 4.76 -19.64
N LYS A 232 -4.69 5.96 -19.80
CA LYS A 232 -4.37 7.12 -18.96
C LYS A 232 -5.57 7.39 -18.05
N PRO A 233 -5.42 7.19 -16.73
CA PRO A 233 -6.44 7.56 -15.77
C PRO A 233 -6.91 9.00 -15.95
N PRO A 234 -8.20 9.31 -15.75
CA PRO A 234 -8.64 10.68 -15.57
C PRO A 234 -7.88 11.27 -14.37
N LYS A 235 -7.49 12.55 -14.46
CA LYS A 235 -6.87 13.24 -13.33
C LYS A 235 -7.89 13.22 -12.19
N SER A 236 -7.48 12.69 -11.03
CA SER A 236 -8.23 12.80 -9.78
C SER A 236 -8.56 14.27 -9.57
N GLN A 237 -9.84 14.60 -9.47
CA GLN A 237 -10.34 15.96 -9.24
C GLN A 237 -10.09 16.37 -7.78
#